data_AF-A0A972PE82-F1
#
_entry.id   AF-A0A972PE82-F1
#
_cell.length_a   1.000
_cell.length_b   1.000
_cell.length_c   1.000
_cell.angle_alpha   90.00
_cell.angle_beta   90.00
_cell.angle_gamma   90.00
#
_symmetry.space_group_name_H-M   'P 1'
#
loop_
_entity.id
_entity.type
_entity.pdbx_description
1 polymer ?
#
loop_
_entity_poly.entity_id
_entity_poly.type
_entity_poly.pdbx_seq_one_letter_code
_entity_poly.pdbx_strand_id
1 'polypeptide(L)'
;MNGTWHHEVRQVLRLDEEELALWERIAESVPTHHLRHMIRMMIRREQEEMAMLRMLLGESCYPGPDYGPDPGSAMDTTTCEEKK
;
A
#
# COMPACT_ATOMS: atom_id res chain seq x y z
N MET A 1 8.90 17.02 -16.49
CA MET A 1 7.42 16.97 -16.35
C MET A 1 7.07 15.98 -15.25
N ASN A 2 7.52 16.21 -14.00
CA ASN A 2 7.53 15.16 -12.97
C ASN A 2 6.59 15.43 -11.79
N GLY A 3 5.84 16.55 -11.80
CA GLY A 3 4.95 16.93 -10.69
C GLY A 3 3.51 16.44 -10.81
N THR A 4 3.02 16.24 -12.03
CA THR A 4 1.59 15.95 -12.28
C THR A 4 1.21 14.53 -11.86
N TRP A 5 2.00 13.53 -12.24
CA TRP A 5 1.69 12.13 -11.92
C TRP A 5 1.81 11.81 -10.43
N HIS A 6 2.79 12.40 -9.71
CA HIS A 6 2.88 12.25 -8.24
C HIS A 6 1.65 12.84 -7.55
N HIS A 7 1.10 13.95 -8.05
CA HIS A 7 -0.12 14.53 -7.50
C HIS A 7 -1.32 13.62 -7.75
N GLU A 8 -1.45 13.07 -8.96
CA GLU A 8 -2.52 12.13 -9.32
C GLU A 8 -2.48 10.87 -8.44
N VAL A 9 -1.30 10.26 -8.25
CA VAL A 9 -1.16 9.07 -7.38
C VAL A 9 -1.52 9.38 -5.93
N ARG A 10 -1.16 10.57 -5.41
CA ARG A 10 -1.61 10.99 -4.06
C ARG A 10 -3.11 11.22 -3.97
N GLN A 11 -3.74 11.72 -5.04
CA GLN A 11 -5.21 11.84 -5.08
C GLN A 11 -5.88 10.47 -5.06
N VAL A 12 -5.34 9.50 -5.81
CA VAL A 12 -5.83 8.10 -5.78
C VAL A 12 -5.71 7.54 -4.37
N LEU A 13 -4.54 7.62 -3.73
CA LEU A 13 -4.35 7.14 -2.36
C LEU A 13 -5.33 7.76 -1.36
N ARG A 14 -5.64 9.06 -1.48
CA ARG A 14 -6.64 9.71 -0.62
C ARG A 14 -8.05 9.14 -0.84
N LEU A 15 -8.42 8.86 -2.09
CA LEU A 15 -9.71 8.23 -2.41
C LEU A 15 -9.78 6.80 -1.88
N ASP A 16 -8.70 6.03 -2.01
CA ASP A 16 -8.64 4.66 -1.50
C ASP A 16 -8.73 4.62 0.04
N GLU A 17 -8.16 5.60 0.74
CA GLU A 17 -8.33 5.76 2.19
C GLU A 17 -9.80 6.00 2.59
N GLU A 18 -10.51 6.86 1.84
CA GLU A 18 -11.94 7.12 2.03
C GLU A 18 -12.79 5.89 1.70
N GLU A 19 -12.43 5.16 0.65
CA GLU A 19 -13.08 3.91 0.23
C GLU A 19 -12.89 2.80 1.28
N LEU A 20 -11.68 2.61 1.81
CA LEU A 20 -11.41 1.65 2.88
C LEU A 20 -12.28 1.93 4.11
N ALA A 21 -12.40 3.19 4.53
CA ALA A 21 -13.25 3.58 5.65
C ALA A 21 -14.75 3.31 5.38
N LEU A 22 -15.18 3.34 4.12
CA LEU A 22 -16.53 2.92 3.75
C LEU A 22 -16.68 1.40 3.81
N TRP A 23 -15.73 0.65 3.25
CA TRP A 23 -15.75 -0.82 3.28
C TRP A 23 -15.76 -1.37 4.70
N GLU A 24 -15.02 -0.78 5.64
CA GLU A 24 -15.03 -1.16 7.05
C GLU A 24 -16.42 -1.02 7.67
N ARG A 25 -17.08 0.13 7.45
CA ARG A 25 -18.47 0.36 7.92
C ARG A 25 -19.46 -0.62 7.29
N ILE A 26 -19.27 -0.99 6.02
CA ILE A 26 -20.11 -2.01 5.37
C ILE A 26 -19.85 -3.38 6.02
N ALA A 27 -18.59 -3.75 6.28
CA ALA A 27 -18.24 -5.01 6.92
C ALA A 27 -18.86 -5.15 8.34
N GLU A 28 -18.98 -4.05 9.06
CA GLU A 28 -19.64 -4.00 10.37
C GLU A 28 -21.16 -4.16 10.30
N SER A 29 -21.79 -3.64 9.24
CA SER A 29 -23.24 -3.62 9.09
C SER A 29 -23.84 -4.84 8.38
N VAL A 30 -23.03 -5.65 7.69
CA VAL A 30 -23.53 -6.85 6.99
C VAL A 30 -23.95 -7.98 7.97
N PRO A 31 -25.10 -8.63 7.71
CA PRO A 31 -25.69 -9.57 8.66
C PRO A 31 -25.00 -10.94 8.66
N THR A 32 -24.36 -11.34 7.55
CA THR A 32 -23.77 -12.68 7.43
C THR A 32 -22.26 -12.65 7.54
N HIS A 33 -21.71 -13.67 8.21
CA HIS A 33 -20.27 -13.85 8.32
C HIS A 33 -19.60 -14.02 6.94
N HIS A 34 -20.26 -14.70 6.00
CA HIS A 34 -19.73 -14.92 4.66
C HIS A 34 -19.56 -13.63 3.88
N LEU A 35 -20.57 -12.74 3.87
CA LEU A 35 -20.46 -11.42 3.23
C LEU A 35 -19.38 -10.58 3.90
N ARG A 36 -19.33 -10.57 5.23
CA ARG A 36 -18.28 -9.86 5.99
C ARG A 36 -16.88 -10.34 5.62
N HIS A 37 -16.70 -11.65 5.48
CA HIS A 37 -15.43 -12.24 5.08
C HIS A 37 -15.02 -11.79 3.67
N MET A 38 -15.94 -11.80 2.70
CA MET A 38 -15.65 -11.31 1.34
C MET A 38 -15.24 -9.84 1.32
N ILE A 39 -15.95 -8.98 2.07
CA ILE A 39 -15.60 -7.56 2.17
C ILE A 39 -14.21 -7.37 2.79
N ARG A 40 -13.88 -8.12 3.84
CA ARG A 40 -12.54 -8.06 4.46
C ARG A 40 -11.43 -8.51 3.49
N MET A 41 -11.70 -9.47 2.62
CA MET A 41 -10.77 -9.85 1.56
C MET A 41 -10.55 -8.73 0.54
N MET A 42 -11.61 -7.98 0.20
CA MET A 42 -11.49 -6.79 -0.67
C MET A 42 -10.67 -5.68 0.00
N ILE A 43 -10.96 -5.36 1.26
CA ILE A 43 -10.19 -4.39 2.06
C ILE A 43 -8.70 -4.74 2.06
N ARG A 44 -8.37 -6.01 2.30
CA ARG A 44 -6.98 -6.46 2.33
C ARG A 44 -6.29 -6.25 0.98
N ARG A 45 -6.96 -6.58 -0.12
CA ARG A 45 -6.41 -6.41 -1.46
C ARG A 45 -6.15 -4.93 -1.77
N GLU A 46 -7.10 -4.05 -1.44
CA GLU A 46 -6.97 -2.61 -1.62
C GLU A 46 -5.76 -2.06 -0.84
N GLN A 47 -5.54 -2.52 0.39
CA GLN A 47 -4.36 -2.16 1.19
C GLN A 47 -3.05 -2.58 0.53
N GLU A 48 -3.01 -3.75 -0.12
CA GLU A 48 -1.84 -4.23 -0.87
C GLU A 48 -1.59 -3.35 -2.12
N GLU A 49 -2.65 -2.95 -2.84
CA GLU A 49 -2.55 -2.04 -3.99
C GLU A 49 -2.08 -0.63 -3.58
N MET A 50 -2.63 -0.06 -2.50
CA MET A 50 -2.17 1.21 -1.93
C MET A 50 -0.72 1.16 -1.46
N ALA A 51 -0.25 0.04 -0.91
CA ALA A 51 1.15 -0.12 -0.52
C ALA A 51 2.09 0.00 -1.73
N MET A 52 1.71 -0.59 -2.87
CA MET A 52 2.45 -0.46 -4.13
C MET A 52 2.46 0.99 -4.65
N LEU A 53 1.34 1.72 -4.54
CA LEU A 53 1.28 3.14 -4.91
C LEU A 53 2.18 4.01 -4.02
N ARG A 54 2.21 3.75 -2.70
CA ARG A 54 3.12 4.45 -1.77
C ARG A 54 4.59 4.17 -2.08
N MET A 55 4.92 2.94 -2.49
CA MET A 55 6.27 2.64 -2.98
C MET A 55 6.62 3.39 -4.27
N LEU A 56 5.67 3.49 -5.21
CA LEU A 56 5.87 4.25 -6.45
C LEU A 56 6.16 5.74 -6.15
N LEU A 57 5.57 6.28 -5.08
CA LEU A 57 5.86 7.63 -4.59
C LEU A 57 7.19 7.75 -3.83
N GLY A 58 7.85 6.65 -3.50
CA GLY A 58 9.03 6.62 -2.62
C GLY A 58 8.69 6.87 -1.14
N GLU A 59 7.43 6.70 -0.74
CA GLU A 59 6.92 6.94 0.62
C GLU A 59 6.99 5.68 1.50
N SER A 60 7.35 4.52 0.95
CA SER A 60 7.50 3.25 1.66
C SER A 60 8.65 2.41 1.10
N CYS A 61 9.48 1.82 1.97
CA CYS A 61 10.53 0.86 1.59
C CYS A 61 9.88 -0.53 1.36
N TYR A 62 10.19 -1.22 0.26
CA TYR A 62 9.78 -2.61 0.06
C TYR A 62 10.55 -3.49 1.07
N PRO A 63 9.91 -4.40 1.82
CA PRO A 63 10.62 -5.61 2.20
C PRO A 63 10.81 -6.37 0.89
N GLY A 64 11.94 -6.14 0.22
CA GLY A 64 12.29 -6.91 -0.95
C GLY A 64 12.12 -8.39 -0.66
N PRO A 65 11.66 -9.21 -1.63
CA PRO A 65 11.83 -10.65 -1.50
C PRO A 65 13.29 -10.91 -1.10
N ASP A 66 13.48 -11.74 -0.09
CA ASP A 66 14.79 -12.12 0.48
C ASP A 66 15.60 -12.92 -0.55
N TYR A 67 15.97 -12.26 -1.64
CA TYR A 67 17.04 -12.68 -2.50
C TYR A 67 18.30 -12.23 -1.76
N GLY A 68 18.90 -13.18 -1.03
CA GLY A 68 20.19 -12.99 -0.40
C GLY A 68 21.18 -12.33 -1.38
N PRO A 69 22.18 -11.58 -0.85
CA PRO A 69 22.97 -10.65 -1.64
C PRO A 69 23.58 -11.31 -2.88
N ASP A 70 23.29 -10.75 -4.06
CA ASP A 70 23.99 -11.05 -5.30
C ASP A 70 25.46 -10.61 -5.14
N PRO A 71 26.45 -11.49 -5.27
CA PRO A 71 27.86 -11.18 -4.97
C PRO A 71 28.51 -10.16 -5.92
N GLY A 72 27.77 -9.49 -6.80
CA GLY A 72 28.28 -8.55 -7.80
C GLY A 72 27.87 -7.08 -7.68
N SER A 73 26.86 -6.72 -6.88
CA SER A 73 26.34 -5.33 -6.88
C SER A 73 26.76 -4.55 -5.65
N ALA A 74 27.90 -3.87 -5.75
CA ALA A 74 28.21 -2.72 -4.91
C ALA A 74 27.38 -1.52 -5.42
N MET A 75 26.15 -1.35 -4.93
CA MET A 75 25.48 -0.05 -4.92
C MET A 75 24.72 0.14 -3.61
N ASP A 76 25.19 1.14 -2.87
CA ASP A 76 24.60 1.83 -1.72
C ASP A 76 23.30 1.27 -1.15
N THR A 77 23.46 0.45 -0.11
CA THR A 77 22.44 0.27 0.93
C THR A 77 22.34 1.56 1.75
N THR A 78 21.75 2.60 1.15
CA THR A 78 21.30 3.75 1.95
C THR A 78 20.13 3.25 2.79
N THR A 79 20.45 3.05 4.05
CA THR A 79 19.61 2.58 5.15
C THR A 79 18.38 3.49 5.26
N CYS A 80 17.17 2.90 5.33
CA CYS A 80 15.97 3.64 5.72
C CYS A 80 16.17 4.04 7.20
N GLU A 81 16.73 5.23 7.47
CA GLU A 81 16.83 5.77 8.83
C GLU A 81 15.43 5.97 9.40
N GLU A 82 15.14 5.28 10.50
CA GLU A 82 13.98 5.52 11.35
C GLU A 82 14.03 6.97 11.87
N LYS A 83 13.16 7.84 11.35
CA LYS A 83 12.89 9.12 12.02
C LYS A 83 12.02 8.87 13.24
N LYS A 84 12.69 8.87 14.39
CA LYS A 84 12.13 8.98 15.74
C LYS A 84 11.43 10.32 15.97
#